data_AF-Q84GF1-F1
#
_entry.id   AF-Q84GF1-F1
#
_cell.length_a   1.000
_cell.length_b   1.000
_cell.length_c   1.000
_cell.angle_alpha   90.00
_cell.angle_beta   90.00
_cell.angle_gamma   90.00
#
_symmetry.space_group_name_H-M   'P 1'
#
loop_
_entity.id
_entity.type
_entity.pdbx_description
1 polymer ?
#
loop_
_entity_poly.entity_id
_entity_poly.type
_entity_poly.pdbx_seq_one_letter_code
_entity_poly.pdbx_strand_id
1 'polypeptide(L)'
;MATTPSKPFRGLAEQLEKVRSSLEVIASNVNADHDLSDDGKNNAWTRYTAPHRTYIAQVEVALETISMSIDKAFNDARDKALPTATTDTSKLVVEMELQRIINRGIPESVDGIYKLVTSHEPSPTRTALIEELEARGRLSDEMVSGILKETSPEVAAATEMMIQHARINSVFGYNLRTMYKALDDRKAIFNHWVNVTRSDADYDMEVPVTVFVPPFKPTNAETVYRAS
;
A
#
# COMPACT_ATOMS: atom_id res chain seq x y z
N MET A 1 -1.58 21.79 0.09
CA MET A 1 -2.53 21.45 1.18
C MET A 1 -1.97 20.23 1.88
N ALA A 2 -1.74 20.29 3.20
CA ALA A 2 -1.37 19.10 3.95
C ALA A 2 -2.57 18.14 3.96
N THR A 3 -2.41 16.94 3.43
CA THR A 3 -3.40 15.87 3.57
C THR A 3 -3.40 15.41 5.03
N THR A 4 -4.58 15.36 5.66
CA THR A 4 -4.68 14.84 7.02
C THR A 4 -4.46 13.33 6.98
N PRO A 5 -3.49 12.78 7.73
CA PRO A 5 -3.28 11.34 7.75
C PRO A 5 -4.50 10.60 8.33
N SER A 6 -4.74 9.38 7.86
CA SER A 6 -5.84 8.54 8.34
C SER A 6 -5.36 7.13 8.68
N LYS A 7 -6.16 6.38 9.45
CA LYS A 7 -5.92 4.97 9.84
C LYS A 7 -6.99 4.06 9.24
N PRO A 8 -6.99 3.86 7.91
CA PRO A 8 -8.14 3.31 7.21
C PRO A 8 -8.29 1.79 7.42
N PHE A 9 -7.21 1.08 7.66
CA PHE A 9 -7.18 -0.38 7.57
C PHE A 9 -8.07 -1.07 8.60
N ARG A 10 -8.14 -0.54 9.84
CA ARG A 10 -9.04 -1.07 10.88
C ARG A 10 -10.50 -1.03 10.42
N GLY A 11 -10.94 0.15 9.98
CA GLY A 11 -12.29 0.35 9.49
C GLY A 11 -12.59 -0.52 8.26
N LEU A 12 -11.69 -0.55 7.28
CA LEU A 12 -11.87 -1.37 6.08
C LEU A 12 -11.99 -2.86 6.40
N ALA A 13 -11.16 -3.36 7.32
CA ALA A 13 -11.21 -4.76 7.75
C ALA A 13 -12.51 -5.11 8.45
N GLU A 14 -12.97 -4.27 9.38
CA GLU A 14 -14.25 -4.45 10.08
C GLU A 14 -15.42 -4.46 9.09
N GLN A 15 -15.39 -3.62 8.06
CA GLN A 15 -16.45 -3.61 7.05
C GLN A 15 -16.40 -4.83 6.13
N LEU A 16 -15.21 -5.29 5.72
CA LEU A 16 -15.07 -6.54 4.97
C LEU A 16 -15.60 -7.74 5.76
N GLU A 17 -15.37 -7.77 7.07
CA GLU A 17 -15.92 -8.83 7.94
C GLU A 17 -17.46 -8.82 7.95
N LYS A 18 -18.08 -7.64 7.94
CA LYS A 18 -19.55 -7.48 7.82
C LYS A 18 -20.06 -7.94 6.46
N VAL A 19 -19.35 -7.61 5.38
CA VAL A 19 -19.66 -8.07 4.01
C VAL A 19 -19.60 -9.59 3.94
N ARG A 20 -18.55 -10.22 4.48
CA ARG A 20 -18.42 -11.68 4.56
C ARG A 20 -19.61 -12.31 5.29
N SER A 21 -19.89 -11.82 6.49
CA SER A 21 -20.98 -12.34 7.33
C SER A 21 -22.34 -12.22 6.62
N SER A 22 -22.56 -11.11 5.90
CA SER A 22 -23.77 -10.89 5.11
C SER A 22 -23.89 -11.86 3.93
N LEU A 23 -22.78 -12.11 3.22
CA LEU A 23 -22.74 -13.10 2.13
C LEU A 23 -23.02 -14.52 2.62
N GLU A 24 -22.52 -14.90 3.80
CA GLU A 24 -22.79 -16.20 4.41
C GLU A 24 -24.28 -16.40 4.73
N VAL A 25 -24.92 -15.37 5.28
CA VAL A 25 -26.37 -15.39 5.56
C VAL A 25 -27.16 -15.56 4.27
N ILE A 26 -26.84 -14.79 3.23
CA ILE A 26 -27.55 -14.86 1.94
C ILE A 26 -27.34 -16.25 1.31
N ALA A 27 -26.10 -16.78 1.34
CA ALA A 27 -25.77 -18.05 0.71
C ALA A 27 -26.51 -19.19 1.39
N SER A 28 -26.52 -19.22 2.73
CA SER A 28 -27.24 -20.22 3.52
C SER A 28 -28.72 -20.28 3.14
N ASN A 29 -29.39 -19.12 3.12
CA ASN A 29 -30.82 -19.05 2.87
C ASN A 29 -31.21 -19.37 1.41
N VAL A 30 -30.48 -18.81 0.44
CA VAL A 30 -30.72 -19.11 -0.99
C VAL A 30 -30.47 -20.58 -1.29
N ASN A 31 -29.47 -21.21 -0.66
CA ASN A 31 -29.17 -22.62 -0.87
C ASN A 31 -30.23 -23.54 -0.23
N ALA A 32 -30.77 -23.16 0.93
CA ALA A 32 -31.79 -23.90 1.66
C ALA A 32 -33.20 -23.76 1.08
N ASP A 33 -33.46 -22.74 0.26
CA ASP A 33 -34.76 -22.52 -0.38
C ASP A 33 -35.12 -23.70 -1.32
N HIS A 34 -36.15 -24.47 -0.97
CA HIS A 34 -36.59 -25.63 -1.75
C HIS A 34 -37.53 -25.27 -2.90
N ASP A 35 -38.07 -24.05 -2.91
CA ASP A 35 -39.01 -23.57 -3.93
C ASP A 35 -38.28 -23.05 -5.18
N LEU A 36 -36.99 -22.74 -5.05
CA LEU A 36 -36.15 -22.29 -6.16
C LEU A 36 -35.42 -23.46 -6.84
N SER A 37 -35.48 -23.48 -8.18
CA SER A 37 -34.56 -24.27 -9.00
C SER A 37 -33.11 -23.76 -8.82
N ASP A 38 -32.12 -24.55 -9.25
CA ASP A 38 -30.71 -24.12 -9.16
C ASP A 38 -30.45 -22.81 -9.94
N ASP A 39 -31.10 -22.61 -11.09
CA ASP A 39 -31.05 -21.35 -11.84
C ASP A 39 -31.74 -20.21 -11.08
N GLY A 40 -32.88 -20.50 -10.45
CA GLY A 40 -33.58 -19.56 -9.57
C GLY A 40 -32.70 -19.10 -8.40
N LYS A 41 -31.94 -20.02 -7.80
CA LYS A 41 -30.97 -19.73 -6.73
C LYS A 41 -29.83 -18.85 -7.23
N ASN A 42 -29.29 -19.11 -8.42
CA ASN A 42 -28.23 -18.29 -9.01
C ASN A 42 -28.71 -16.86 -9.33
N ASN A 43 -29.95 -16.73 -9.81
CA ASN A 43 -30.58 -15.43 -10.06
C ASN A 43 -30.81 -14.65 -8.75
N ALA A 44 -31.34 -15.32 -7.72
CA ALA A 44 -31.53 -14.74 -6.39
C ALA A 44 -30.19 -14.29 -5.78
N TRP A 45 -29.18 -15.15 -5.84
CA TRP A 45 -27.82 -14.84 -5.39
C TRP A 45 -27.26 -13.60 -6.07
N THR A 46 -27.30 -13.54 -7.40
CA THR A 46 -26.81 -12.39 -8.17
C THR A 46 -27.52 -11.10 -7.79
N ARG A 47 -28.85 -11.16 -7.62
CA ARG A 47 -29.66 -9.99 -7.22
C ARG A 47 -29.33 -9.50 -5.81
N TYR A 48 -29.23 -10.40 -4.84
CA TYR A 48 -29.03 -10.03 -3.43
C TYR A 48 -27.59 -9.63 -3.10
N THR A 49 -26.63 -10.07 -3.90
CA THR A 49 -25.21 -9.73 -3.74
C THR A 49 -24.74 -8.55 -4.59
N ALA A 50 -25.62 -7.95 -5.42
CA ALA A 50 -25.28 -6.77 -6.20
C ALA A 50 -24.72 -5.60 -5.35
N PRO A 51 -25.29 -5.26 -4.16
CA PRO A 51 -24.71 -4.23 -3.29
C PRO A 51 -23.32 -4.59 -2.74
N HIS A 52 -23.04 -5.88 -2.47
CA HIS A 52 -21.74 -6.35 -2.02
C HIS A 52 -20.68 -6.19 -3.09
N ARG A 53 -21.01 -6.48 -4.36
CA ARG A 53 -20.12 -6.24 -5.50
C ARG A 53 -19.73 -4.76 -5.60
N THR A 54 -20.70 -3.86 -5.50
CA THR A 54 -20.44 -2.41 -5.48
C THR A 54 -19.56 -2.01 -4.29
N TYR A 55 -19.80 -2.58 -3.12
CA TYR A 55 -19.02 -2.28 -1.92
C TYR A 55 -17.57 -2.75 -2.04
N ILE A 56 -17.34 -3.98 -2.50
CA ILE A 56 -16.01 -4.56 -2.68
C ILE A 56 -15.20 -3.73 -3.69
N ALA A 57 -15.83 -3.28 -4.78
CA ALA A 57 -15.18 -2.36 -5.72
C ALA A 57 -14.76 -1.02 -5.07
N GLN A 58 -15.54 -0.48 -4.13
CA GLN A 58 -15.15 0.73 -3.39
C GLN A 58 -13.96 0.47 -2.46
N VAL A 59 -13.89 -0.71 -1.84
CA VAL A 59 -12.73 -1.10 -1.01
C VAL A 59 -11.48 -1.25 -1.87
N GLU A 60 -11.58 -1.81 -3.08
CA GLU A 60 -10.46 -1.90 -4.00
C GLU A 60 -9.92 -0.53 -4.40
N VAL A 61 -10.79 0.39 -4.80
CA VAL A 61 -10.41 1.77 -5.11
C VAL A 61 -9.74 2.45 -3.92
N ALA A 62 -10.23 2.20 -2.69
CA ALA A 62 -9.61 2.71 -1.48
C ALA A 62 -8.20 2.15 -1.26
N LEU A 63 -7.99 0.85 -1.44
CA LEU A 63 -6.66 0.22 -1.30
C LEU A 63 -5.68 0.68 -2.40
N GLU A 64 -6.17 0.89 -3.62
CA GLU A 64 -5.37 1.46 -4.71
C GLU A 64 -4.96 2.90 -4.39
N THR A 65 -5.89 3.72 -3.93
CA THR A 65 -5.63 5.10 -3.50
C THR A 65 -4.58 5.15 -2.38
N ILE A 66 -4.69 4.25 -1.39
CA ILE A 66 -3.70 4.13 -0.32
C ILE A 66 -2.33 3.77 -0.90
N SER A 67 -2.27 2.75 -1.76
CA SER A 67 -1.02 2.30 -2.39
C SER A 67 -0.33 3.44 -3.13
N MET A 68 -1.06 4.15 -3.99
CA MET A 68 -0.54 5.31 -4.72
C MET A 68 -0.06 6.42 -3.78
N SER A 69 -0.76 6.65 -2.67
CA SER A 69 -0.35 7.68 -1.70
C SER A 69 0.95 7.33 -0.97
N ILE A 70 1.17 6.04 -0.68
CA ILE A 70 2.37 5.55 -0.02
C ILE A 70 3.55 5.60 -0.97
N ASP A 71 3.36 5.15 -2.22
CA ASP A 71 4.38 5.25 -3.26
C ASP A 71 4.78 6.72 -3.50
N LYS A 72 3.78 7.62 -3.53
CA LYS A 72 4.02 9.05 -3.62
C LYS A 72 4.83 9.58 -2.43
N ALA A 73 4.47 9.23 -1.19
CA ALA A 73 5.19 9.69 -0.01
C ALA A 73 6.63 9.15 0.03
N PHE A 74 6.86 7.92 -0.41
CA PHE A 74 8.20 7.36 -0.54
C PHE A 74 9.03 8.10 -1.59
N ASN A 75 8.47 8.34 -2.78
CA ASN A 75 9.17 9.07 -3.83
C ASN A 75 9.44 10.53 -3.43
N ASP A 76 8.46 11.22 -2.84
CA ASP A 76 8.64 12.59 -2.35
C ASP A 76 9.75 12.65 -1.26
N ALA A 77 9.82 11.64 -0.37
CA ALA A 77 10.89 11.54 0.65
C ALA A 77 12.27 11.23 0.02
N ARG A 78 12.31 10.36 -1.00
CA ARG A 78 13.52 10.02 -1.75
C ARG A 78 14.05 11.24 -2.53
N ASP A 79 13.18 11.94 -3.25
CA ASP A 79 13.54 13.13 -4.04
C ASP A 79 14.07 14.24 -3.15
N LYS A 80 13.53 14.39 -1.94
CA LYS A 80 14.05 15.32 -0.94
C LYS A 80 15.42 14.91 -0.40
N ALA A 81 15.68 13.60 -0.27
CA ALA A 81 16.98 13.09 0.19
C ALA A 81 18.05 13.10 -0.92
N LEU A 82 17.63 13.10 -2.18
CA LEU A 82 18.44 13.17 -3.39
C LEU A 82 18.04 14.36 -4.28
N PRO A 83 18.16 15.60 -3.79
CA PRO A 83 17.77 16.76 -4.58
C PRO A 83 18.70 16.92 -5.79
N THR A 84 18.19 17.33 -6.94
CA THR A 84 18.98 17.59 -8.16
C THR A 84 19.06 19.09 -8.47
N ALA A 85 20.14 19.54 -9.10
CA ALA A 85 20.28 20.94 -9.52
C ALA A 85 19.34 21.27 -10.68
N THR A 86 18.55 22.33 -10.54
CA THR A 86 17.48 22.68 -11.50
C THR A 86 17.85 23.75 -12.51
N THR A 87 18.87 24.58 -12.23
CA THR A 87 19.33 25.66 -13.12
C THR A 87 20.72 25.34 -13.69
N ASP A 88 21.03 25.87 -14.87
CA ASP A 88 22.35 25.62 -15.50
C ASP A 88 23.51 26.13 -14.65
N THR A 89 23.36 27.30 -14.02
CA THR A 89 24.35 27.81 -13.06
C THR A 89 24.54 26.86 -11.87
N SER A 90 23.44 26.34 -11.29
CA SER A 90 23.55 25.37 -10.18
C SER A 90 24.17 24.04 -10.62
N LYS A 91 23.89 23.58 -11.84
CA LYS A 91 24.49 22.35 -12.39
C LYS A 91 26.00 22.50 -12.55
N LEU A 92 26.46 23.63 -13.08
CA LEU A 92 27.89 23.94 -13.18
C LEU A 92 28.58 23.96 -11.81
N VAL A 93 27.97 24.58 -10.80
CA VAL A 93 28.50 24.57 -9.43
C VAL A 93 28.62 23.15 -8.88
N VAL A 94 27.57 22.34 -9.07
CA VAL A 94 27.58 20.92 -8.66
C VAL A 94 28.69 20.14 -9.34
N GLU A 95 28.83 20.28 -10.65
CA GLU A 95 29.87 19.61 -11.43
C GLU A 95 31.27 20.01 -10.95
N MET A 96 31.51 21.31 -10.71
CA MET A 96 32.78 21.80 -10.20
C MET A 96 33.11 21.24 -8.81
N GLU A 97 32.15 21.21 -7.89
CA GLU A 97 32.36 20.64 -6.55
C GLU A 97 32.55 19.12 -6.60
N LEU A 98 31.78 18.42 -7.43
CA LEU A 98 31.95 16.98 -7.66
C LEU A 98 33.35 16.67 -8.19
N GLN A 99 33.84 17.42 -9.17
CA GLN A 99 35.20 17.27 -9.69
C GLN A 99 36.26 17.50 -8.61
N ARG A 100 36.07 18.47 -7.71
CA ARG A 100 36.99 18.67 -6.58
C ARG A 100 36.99 17.47 -5.62
N ILE A 101 35.85 16.84 -5.38
CA ILE A 101 35.75 15.62 -4.56
C ILE A 101 36.48 14.47 -5.25
N ILE A 102 36.19 14.22 -6.53
CA ILE A 102 36.81 13.15 -7.32
C ILE A 102 38.34 13.33 -7.38
N ASN A 103 38.81 14.55 -7.61
CA ASN A 103 40.24 14.88 -7.70
C ASN A 103 40.99 14.70 -6.38
N ARG A 104 40.30 14.77 -5.22
CA ARG A 104 40.89 14.44 -3.91
C ARG A 104 41.05 12.92 -3.71
N GLY A 105 40.47 12.11 -4.58
CA GLY A 105 40.50 10.66 -4.55
C GLY A 105 39.23 10.07 -3.91
N ILE A 106 38.64 9.09 -4.60
CA ILE A 106 37.54 8.29 -4.07
C ILE A 106 38.13 7.15 -3.22
N PRO A 107 37.68 6.96 -1.97
CA PRO A 107 38.13 5.83 -1.15
C PRO A 107 37.85 4.48 -1.82
N GLU A 108 38.75 3.52 -1.67
CA GLU A 108 38.55 2.17 -2.24
C GLU A 108 37.67 1.27 -1.37
N SER A 109 37.64 1.50 -0.05
CA SER A 109 36.83 0.72 0.87
C SER A 109 35.37 1.19 0.88
N VAL A 110 34.45 0.24 1.06
CA VAL A 110 33.02 0.50 1.23
C VAL A 110 32.76 1.48 2.39
N ASP A 111 33.42 1.29 3.54
CA ASP A 111 33.27 2.19 4.70
C ASP A 111 33.75 3.62 4.40
N GLY A 112 34.79 3.75 3.57
CA GLY A 112 35.32 5.05 3.15
C GLY A 112 34.33 5.77 2.23
N ILE A 113 33.75 5.05 1.27
CA ILE A 113 32.72 5.55 0.37
C ILE A 113 31.47 5.96 1.18
N TYR A 114 31.04 5.12 2.13
CA TYR A 114 29.92 5.42 3.02
C TYR A 114 30.17 6.72 3.78
N LYS A 115 31.33 6.88 4.42
CA LYS A 115 31.70 8.11 5.15
C LYS A 115 31.75 9.32 4.23
N LEU A 116 32.26 9.17 3.01
CA LEU A 116 32.30 10.25 2.03
C LEU A 116 30.89 10.73 1.66
N VAL A 117 29.95 9.82 1.43
CA VAL A 117 28.57 10.18 1.05
C VAL A 117 27.80 10.76 2.24
N THR A 118 27.99 10.21 3.43
CA THR A 118 27.28 10.63 4.66
C THR A 118 27.88 11.87 5.33
N SER A 119 29.11 12.27 4.99
CA SER A 119 29.70 13.54 5.44
C SER A 119 29.08 14.76 4.76
N HIS A 120 28.24 14.57 3.74
CA HIS A 120 27.55 15.63 3.03
C HIS A 120 26.07 15.63 3.40
N GLU A 121 25.52 16.80 3.70
CA GLU A 121 24.08 16.97 3.85
C GLU A 121 23.35 16.72 2.51
N PRO A 122 22.05 16.36 2.53
CA PRO A 122 21.24 16.25 1.32
C PRO A 122 21.35 17.49 0.43
N SER A 123 21.97 17.32 -0.74
CA SER A 123 22.29 18.42 -1.65
C SER A 123 22.51 17.88 -3.08
N PRO A 124 22.35 18.72 -4.12
CA PRO A 124 22.66 18.34 -5.49
C PRO A 124 24.06 17.77 -5.72
N THR A 125 25.06 18.25 -4.98
CA THR A 125 26.43 17.71 -5.04
C THR A 125 26.51 16.30 -4.45
N ARG A 126 25.82 16.04 -3.34
CA ARG A 126 25.73 14.69 -2.76
C ARG A 126 25.02 13.73 -3.71
N THR A 127 23.94 14.16 -4.34
CA THR A 127 23.20 13.35 -5.34
C THR A 127 24.10 12.99 -6.51
N ALA A 128 24.77 13.96 -7.11
CA ALA A 128 25.70 13.72 -8.23
C ALA A 128 26.89 12.82 -7.84
N LEU A 129 27.36 12.92 -6.59
CA LEU A 129 28.38 12.01 -6.06
C LEU A 129 27.87 10.57 -5.94
N ILE A 130 26.65 10.36 -5.45
CA ILE A 130 26.03 9.03 -5.37
C ILE A 130 25.89 8.43 -6.77
N GLU A 131 25.36 9.19 -7.73
CA GLU A 131 25.19 8.77 -9.13
C GLU A 131 26.53 8.39 -9.78
N GLU A 132 27.59 9.18 -9.56
CA GLU A 132 28.93 8.89 -10.08
C GLU A 132 29.53 7.62 -9.46
N LEU A 133 29.34 7.41 -8.15
CA LEU A 133 29.82 6.22 -7.46
C LEU A 133 29.07 4.96 -7.91
N GLU A 134 27.76 5.07 -8.14
CA GLU A 134 26.94 4.00 -8.71
C GLU A 134 27.38 3.66 -10.15
N ALA A 135 27.58 4.67 -11.00
CA ALA A 135 28.06 4.51 -12.37
C ALA A 135 29.46 3.86 -12.43
N ARG A 136 30.29 4.05 -11.41
CA ARG A 136 31.61 3.41 -11.26
C ARG A 136 31.54 2.01 -10.61
N GLY A 137 30.36 1.50 -10.30
CA GLY A 137 30.15 0.21 -9.62
C GLY A 137 30.67 0.20 -8.17
N ARG A 138 30.77 1.37 -7.53
CA ARG A 138 31.24 1.54 -6.14
C ARG A 138 30.10 1.56 -5.13
N LEU A 139 28.88 1.83 -5.58
CA LEU A 139 27.64 1.71 -4.80
C LEU A 139 26.65 0.84 -5.56
N SER A 140 25.97 -0.07 -4.86
CA SER A 140 24.78 -0.74 -5.36
C SER A 140 23.51 -0.03 -4.90
N ASP A 141 22.38 -0.30 -5.55
CA ASP A 141 21.05 0.21 -5.18
C ASP A 141 20.71 -0.06 -3.71
N GLU A 142 21.13 -1.22 -3.19
CA GLU A 142 20.92 -1.64 -1.80
C GLU A 142 21.74 -0.78 -0.85
N MET A 143 22.99 -0.45 -1.20
CA MET A 143 23.84 0.43 -0.41
C MET A 143 23.30 1.86 -0.43
N VAL A 144 22.85 2.36 -1.58
CA VAL A 144 22.22 3.69 -1.69
C VAL A 144 20.97 3.73 -0.81
N SER A 145 20.11 2.71 -0.89
CA SER A 145 18.90 2.62 -0.07
C SER A 145 19.23 2.58 1.43
N GLY A 146 20.27 1.83 1.82
CA GLY A 146 20.77 1.79 3.20
C GLY A 146 21.27 3.16 3.69
N ILE A 147 22.09 3.85 2.89
CA ILE A 147 22.57 5.21 3.18
C ILE A 147 21.40 6.16 3.37
N LEU A 148 20.42 6.15 2.45
CA LEU A 148 19.28 7.05 2.53
C LEU A 148 18.42 6.75 3.76
N LYS A 149 18.20 5.48 4.09
CA LYS A 149 17.46 5.08 5.30
C LYS A 149 18.17 5.50 6.59
N GLU A 150 19.49 5.44 6.66
CA GLU A 150 20.25 5.84 7.85
C GLU A 150 20.34 7.37 8.01
N THR A 151 20.43 8.09 6.89
CA THR A 151 20.66 9.54 6.89
C THR A 151 19.40 10.40 6.72
N SER A 152 18.27 9.80 6.35
CA SER A 152 17.00 10.51 6.19
C SER A 152 15.89 9.82 6.99
N PRO A 153 15.46 10.42 8.12
CA PRO A 153 14.34 9.90 8.92
C PRO A 153 13.04 9.75 8.12
N GLU A 154 12.82 10.63 7.14
CA GLU A 154 11.62 10.59 6.28
C GLU A 154 11.66 9.40 5.32
N VAL A 155 12.82 9.11 4.72
CA VAL A 155 12.99 7.90 3.88
C VAL A 155 12.85 6.65 4.73
N ALA A 156 13.40 6.64 5.96
CA ALA A 156 13.26 5.52 6.88
C ALA A 156 11.79 5.24 7.24
N ALA A 157 11.04 6.29 7.61
CA ALA A 157 9.62 6.18 7.92
C ALA A 157 8.80 5.73 6.71
N ALA A 158 9.05 6.29 5.52
CA ALA A 158 8.36 5.88 4.30
C ALA A 158 8.68 4.43 3.88
N THR A 159 9.93 3.98 4.08
CA THR A 159 10.33 2.59 3.83
C THR A 159 9.58 1.62 4.77
N GLU A 160 9.50 1.95 6.05
CA GLU A 160 8.76 1.14 7.02
C GLU A 160 7.27 1.10 6.67
N MET A 161 6.70 2.23 6.26
CA MET A 161 5.33 2.35 5.76
C MET A 161 5.09 1.43 4.55
N MET A 162 6.00 1.40 3.57
CA MET A 162 5.90 0.48 2.42
C MET A 162 5.94 -0.99 2.83
N ILE A 163 6.82 -1.36 3.77
CA ILE A 163 6.94 -2.75 4.25
C ILE A 163 5.65 -3.19 4.95
N GLN A 164 5.10 -2.35 5.81
CA GLN A 164 3.82 -2.61 6.49
C GLN A 164 2.67 -2.69 5.49
N HIS A 165 2.60 -1.75 4.54
CA HIS A 165 1.59 -1.75 3.49
C HIS A 165 1.62 -3.03 2.64
N ALA A 166 2.80 -3.48 2.22
CA ALA A 166 2.93 -4.70 1.44
C ALA A 166 2.35 -5.92 2.17
N ARG A 167 2.56 -6.01 3.49
CA ARG A 167 1.99 -7.07 4.33
C ARG A 167 0.47 -6.95 4.41
N ILE A 168 -0.06 -5.76 4.69
CA ILE A 168 -1.50 -5.50 4.80
C ILE A 168 -2.20 -5.79 3.48
N ASN A 169 -1.68 -5.24 2.37
CA ASN A 169 -2.25 -5.40 1.04
C ASN A 169 -2.26 -6.87 0.58
N SER A 170 -1.30 -7.68 1.02
CA SER A 170 -1.32 -9.13 0.74
C SER A 170 -2.54 -9.84 1.37
N VAL A 171 -2.92 -9.45 2.59
CA VAL A 171 -4.08 -10.00 3.30
C VAL A 171 -5.38 -9.52 2.68
N PHE A 172 -5.50 -8.20 2.45
CA PHE A 172 -6.66 -7.63 1.77
C PHE A 172 -6.85 -8.24 0.38
N GLY A 173 -5.80 -8.30 -0.44
CA GLY A 173 -5.86 -8.90 -1.77
C GLY A 173 -6.27 -10.38 -1.74
N TYR A 174 -5.84 -11.15 -0.74
CA TYR A 174 -6.31 -12.52 -0.56
C TYR A 174 -7.81 -12.60 -0.25
N ASN A 175 -8.26 -11.79 0.70
CA ASN A 175 -9.66 -11.78 1.15
C ASN A 175 -10.60 -11.26 0.06
N LEU A 176 -10.21 -10.24 -0.68
CA LEU A 176 -10.96 -9.74 -1.84
C LEU A 176 -11.10 -10.81 -2.92
N ARG A 177 -10.03 -11.55 -3.26
CA ARG A 177 -10.12 -12.69 -4.18
C ARG A 177 -11.08 -13.76 -3.69
N THR A 178 -11.08 -14.04 -2.39
CA THR A 178 -12.00 -15.02 -1.79
C THR A 178 -13.45 -14.53 -1.87
N MET A 179 -13.69 -13.24 -1.63
CA MET A 179 -15.00 -12.63 -1.80
C MET A 179 -15.49 -12.67 -3.24
N TYR A 180 -14.64 -12.36 -4.22
CA TYR A 180 -15.03 -12.46 -5.62
C TYR A 180 -15.45 -13.87 -6.02
N LYS A 181 -14.70 -14.89 -5.56
CA LYS A 181 -15.10 -16.29 -5.75
C LYS A 181 -16.46 -16.60 -5.15
N ALA A 182 -16.73 -16.16 -3.92
CA ALA A 182 -18.03 -16.34 -3.28
C ALA A 182 -19.15 -15.61 -4.03
N LEU A 183 -18.89 -14.38 -4.47
CA LEU A 183 -19.84 -13.59 -5.25
C LEU A 183 -20.20 -14.27 -6.58
N ASP A 184 -19.24 -14.92 -7.25
CA ASP A 184 -19.46 -15.58 -8.54
C ASP A 184 -20.01 -17.00 -8.38
N ASP A 185 -19.76 -17.66 -7.26
CA ASP A 185 -20.29 -18.98 -6.93
C ASP A 185 -20.82 -19.03 -5.50
N ARG A 186 -22.15 -19.07 -5.36
CA ARG A 186 -22.86 -19.21 -4.07
C ARG A 186 -22.47 -20.45 -3.26
N LYS A 187 -21.84 -21.45 -3.88
CA LYS A 187 -21.37 -22.68 -3.22
C LYS A 187 -19.91 -22.56 -2.77
N ALA A 188 -19.17 -21.54 -3.23
CA ALA A 188 -17.81 -21.27 -2.80
C ALA A 188 -17.83 -20.64 -1.39
N ILE A 189 -17.82 -21.51 -0.37
CA ILE A 189 -17.74 -21.12 1.04
C ILE A 189 -16.38 -20.45 1.31
N PHE A 190 -16.34 -19.49 2.23
CA PHE A 190 -15.15 -18.78 2.72
C PHE A 190 -14.16 -19.67 3.51
N ASN A 191 -13.91 -20.91 3.08
CA ASN A 191 -13.09 -21.93 3.75
C ASN A 191 -11.65 -21.50 4.03
N HIS A 192 -11.19 -20.41 3.43
CA HIS A 192 -9.83 -19.89 3.62
C HIS A 192 -9.80 -18.39 4.01
N TRP A 193 -10.87 -17.85 4.59
CA TRP A 193 -10.85 -16.47 5.10
C TRP A 193 -9.68 -16.26 6.05
N VAL A 194 -8.79 -15.34 5.70
CA VAL A 194 -7.74 -14.92 6.62
C VAL A 194 -8.37 -13.86 7.50
N ASN A 195 -8.55 -14.18 8.78
CA ASN A 195 -8.96 -13.17 9.75
C ASN A 195 -8.01 -11.98 9.60
N VAL A 196 -8.60 -10.85 9.20
CA VAL A 196 -7.81 -9.63 8.97
C VAL A 196 -7.19 -9.18 10.29
N THR A 197 -7.68 -9.70 11.43
CA THR A 197 -7.26 -9.44 12.82
C THR A 197 -5.81 -9.86 13.14
N ARG A 198 -4.86 -9.46 12.31
CA ARG A 198 -3.43 -9.40 12.64
C ARG A 198 -3.20 -8.25 13.60
N SER A 199 -2.04 -8.27 14.25
CA SER A 199 -1.67 -7.42 15.40
C SER A 199 -2.13 -5.96 15.25
N ASP A 200 -2.52 -5.32 16.36
CA ASP A 200 -2.96 -3.92 16.42
C ASP A 200 -2.05 -2.95 15.63
N ALA A 201 -0.74 -3.25 15.56
CA ALA A 201 0.25 -2.48 14.80
C ALA A 201 -0.04 -2.36 13.30
N ASP A 202 -0.61 -3.38 12.64
CA ASP A 202 -0.94 -3.35 11.21
C ASP A 202 -2.15 -2.44 10.93
N TYR A 203 -3.05 -2.28 11.91
CA TYR A 203 -4.29 -1.54 11.74
C TYR A 203 -4.21 -0.06 12.10
N ASP A 204 -3.26 0.28 12.97
CA ASP A 204 -3.05 1.65 13.43
C ASP A 204 -2.08 2.43 12.54
N MET A 205 -1.65 1.82 11.43
CA MET A 205 -0.82 2.43 10.41
C MET A 205 -1.47 3.70 9.86
N GLU A 206 -0.73 4.81 9.95
CA GLU A 206 -1.12 6.08 9.37
C GLU A 206 -0.75 6.12 7.89
N VAL A 207 -1.67 6.56 7.04
CA VAL A 207 -1.44 6.74 5.61
C VAL A 207 -1.57 8.23 5.24
N PRO A 208 -0.79 8.73 4.27
CA PRO A 208 -0.70 10.15 3.92
C PRO A 208 -1.89 10.65 3.07
N VAL A 209 -3.04 10.03 3.21
CA VAL A 209 -4.26 10.34 2.46
C VAL A 209 -5.49 10.11 3.34
N THR A 210 -6.53 10.93 3.14
CA THR A 210 -7.85 10.66 3.71
C THR A 210 -8.58 9.68 2.80
N VAL A 211 -8.84 8.47 3.31
CA VAL A 211 -9.64 7.47 2.61
C VAL A 211 -10.96 7.30 3.35
N PHE A 212 -12.06 7.51 2.65
CA PHE A 212 -13.40 7.28 3.16
C PHE A 212 -14.10 6.26 2.29
N VAL A 213 -14.43 5.12 2.88
CA VAL A 213 -15.39 4.17 2.32
C VAL A 213 -16.63 4.25 3.20
N PRO A 214 -17.83 4.50 2.64
CA PRO A 214 -19.06 4.46 3.41
C PRO A 214 -19.16 3.15 4.20
N PRO A 215 -19.73 3.12 5.42
CA PRO A 215 -19.96 1.86 6.11
C PRO A 215 -20.86 0.94 5.28
N PHE A 216 -20.54 -0.36 5.26
CA PHE A 216 -21.41 -1.35 4.63
C PHE A 216 -22.75 -1.38 5.38
N LYS A 217 -23.84 -1.36 4.61
CA LYS A 217 -25.19 -1.50 5.14
C LYS A 217 -25.75 -2.87 4.72
N PRO A 218 -26.32 -3.64 5.65
CA PRO A 218 -27.05 -4.86 5.34
C PRO A 218 -28.06 -4.64 4.22
N THR A 219 -28.19 -5.61 3.32
CA THR A 219 -29.15 -5.49 2.22
C THR A 219 -30.55 -5.84 2.70
N ASN A 220 -31.59 -5.38 1.98
CA ASN A 220 -32.97 -5.76 2.28
C ASN A 220 -33.20 -7.28 2.22
N ALA A 221 -32.36 -8.03 1.50
CA ALA A 221 -32.39 -9.49 1.47
C ALA A 221 -32.04 -10.09 2.84
N GLU A 222 -31.06 -9.54 3.55
CA GLU A 222 -30.81 -9.94 4.95
C GLU A 222 -31.99 -9.62 5.86
N THR A 223 -32.71 -8.52 5.63
CA THR A 223 -33.92 -8.19 6.41
C THR A 223 -35.03 -9.23 6.20
N VAL A 224 -35.16 -9.76 4.98
CA VAL A 224 -36.14 -10.81 4.63
C VAL A 224 -35.74 -12.16 5.24
N TYR A 225 -34.46 -12.52 5.20
CA TYR A 225 -33.98 -13.82 5.64
C TYR A 225 -33.59 -13.92 7.12
N ARG A 226 -33.33 -12.81 7.82
CA ARG A 226 -33.14 -12.80 9.29
C ARG A 226 -34.46 -12.79 10.08
N ALA A 227 -35.58 -12.55 9.41
CA ALA A 227 -36.92 -12.53 10.00
C ALA A 227 -37.69 -13.85 9.83
N SER A 228 -37.08 -14.85 9.18
CA SER A 228 -37.57 -16.23 9.07
C SER A 228 -36.80 -17.15 10.01
#